data_AF-A0A1Y4R5D7-F1
#
_entry.id   AF-A0A1Y4R5D7-F1
#
_cell.length_a   1.000
_cell.length_b   1.000
_cell.length_c   1.000
_cell.angle_alpha   90.00
_cell.angle_beta   90.00
_cell.angle_gamma   90.00
#
_symmetry.space_group_name_H-M   'P 1'
#
loop_
_entity.id
_entity.type
_entity.pdbx_description
1 polymer ?
#
loop_
_entity_poly.entity_id
_entity_poly.type
_entity_poly.pdbx_seq_one_letter_code
_entity_poly.pdbx_strand_id
1 'polypeptide(L)'
;MKRKIIAILVLFIVVIGGISLKMKQPSYQYATLTIYGKQEKPIQYSIHNQDKIDLLVKTLNQSIHVQNAQKDYEKTKGPTYQIELDDQQVYIINGNYIIKDQKAYLLENKKDIFNIFDE
;
A
#
# COMPACT_ATOMS: atom_id res chain seq x y z
N MET A 1 17.26 -56.94 12.24
CA MET A 1 17.83 -56.17 11.10
C MET A 1 16.67 -55.42 10.44
N LYS A 2 16.26 -54.23 10.88
CA LYS A 2 16.81 -52.88 10.62
C LYS A 2 17.07 -52.58 9.12
N ARG A 3 16.19 -51.71 8.59
CA ARG A 3 16.35 -50.74 7.48
C ARG A 3 16.04 -51.25 6.06
N LYS A 4 14.96 -50.71 5.48
CA LYS A 4 14.85 -50.17 4.10
C LYS A 4 13.44 -49.56 3.89
N ILE A 5 13.09 -48.61 4.76
CA ILE A 5 12.14 -47.54 4.45
C ILE A 5 13.02 -46.29 4.49
N ILE A 6 12.74 -45.28 3.66
CA ILE A 6 13.54 -44.05 3.44
C ILE A 6 14.47 -44.17 2.22
N ALA A 7 13.89 -44.15 1.03
CA ALA A 7 14.59 -43.70 -0.17
C ALA A 7 13.68 -43.01 -1.21
N ILE A 8 12.44 -42.65 -0.83
CA ILE A 8 11.47 -41.98 -1.73
C ILE A 8 11.01 -40.62 -1.17
N LEU A 9 11.48 -40.22 0.02
CA LEU A 9 11.08 -38.94 0.64
C LEU A 9 12.02 -37.75 0.30
N VAL A 10 13.01 -37.95 -0.57
CA VAL A 10 14.04 -36.92 -0.87
C VAL A 10 13.84 -36.30 -2.26
N LEU A 11 12.96 -36.87 -3.11
CA LEU A 11 12.74 -36.31 -4.45
C LEU A 11 11.68 -35.19 -4.51
N PHE A 12 10.97 -34.92 -3.40
CA PHE A 12 9.88 -33.93 -3.37
C PHE A 12 10.24 -32.57 -2.74
N ILE A 13 11.46 -32.38 -2.25
CA ILE A 13 11.81 -31.18 -1.43
C ILE A 13 12.72 -30.17 -2.18
N VAL A 14 13.21 -30.49 -3.38
CA VAL A 14 14.10 -29.58 -4.15
C VAL A 14 13.43 -29.02 -5.41
N VAL A 15 12.13 -28.74 -5.34
CA VAL A 15 11.48 -27.74 -6.20
C VAL A 15 10.73 -26.71 -5.35
N ILE A 16 11.29 -26.38 -4.18
CA ILE A 16 11.09 -25.07 -3.54
C ILE A 16 12.27 -24.18 -3.95
N GLY A 17 12.64 -24.26 -5.24
CA GLY A 17 13.54 -23.30 -5.86
C GLY A 17 12.82 -21.98 -5.86
N GLY A 18 13.21 -21.12 -4.92
CA GLY A 18 12.78 -19.75 -4.72
C GLY A 18 12.05 -19.13 -5.90
N ILE A 19 10.74 -19.37 -5.96
CA ILE A 19 9.85 -18.47 -6.67
C ILE A 19 9.70 -17.30 -5.71
N SER A 20 10.74 -16.46 -5.62
CA SER A 20 10.52 -15.05 -5.35
C SER A 20 9.63 -14.61 -6.50
N LEU A 21 8.32 -14.74 -6.31
CA LEU A 21 7.34 -13.95 -7.02
C LEU A 21 7.75 -12.50 -6.71
N LYS A 22 8.62 -11.96 -7.56
CA LYS A 22 8.70 -10.52 -7.77
C LYS A 22 7.32 -10.19 -8.31
N MET A 23 6.38 -9.89 -7.41
CA MET A 23 5.13 -9.26 -7.78
C MET A 23 5.53 -8.06 -8.62
N LYS A 24 5.24 -8.13 -9.92
CA LYS A 24 5.53 -7.06 -10.86
C LYS A 24 4.75 -5.87 -10.33
N GLN A 25 5.44 -4.87 -9.78
CA GLN A 25 4.75 -3.69 -9.30
C GLN A 25 4.00 -3.10 -10.50
N PRO A 26 2.69 -2.83 -10.36
CA PRO A 26 1.95 -2.11 -11.39
C PRO A 26 2.69 -0.81 -11.69
N SER A 27 2.91 -0.54 -12.98
CA SER A 27 3.52 0.69 -13.45
C SER A 27 2.42 1.72 -13.58
N TYR A 28 2.42 2.71 -12.70
CA TYR A 28 1.46 3.81 -12.75
C TYR A 28 2.05 5.01 -13.49
N GLN A 29 1.26 5.69 -14.31
CA GLN A 29 1.65 6.85 -15.13
C GLN A 29 1.36 8.19 -14.44
N TYR A 30 0.38 8.24 -13.54
CA TYR A 30 0.07 9.39 -12.73
C TYR A 30 -0.45 9.00 -11.35
N ALA A 31 -0.31 9.92 -10.41
CA ALA A 31 -0.98 9.83 -9.12
C ALA A 31 -1.65 11.16 -8.78
N THR A 32 -2.87 11.10 -8.23
CA THR A 32 -3.65 12.27 -7.84
C THR A 32 -3.95 12.22 -6.35
N LEU A 33 -3.66 13.31 -5.64
CA LEU A 33 -4.07 13.57 -4.26
C LEU A 33 -5.26 14.53 -4.26
N THR A 34 -6.41 14.09 -3.78
CA THR A 34 -7.60 14.91 -3.55
C THR A 34 -7.79 15.17 -2.05
N ILE A 35 -7.98 16.42 -1.66
CA ILE A 35 -8.18 16.86 -0.27
C ILE A 35 -9.61 17.35 -0.08
N TYR A 36 -10.38 16.68 0.78
CA TYR A 36 -11.75 17.04 1.11
C TYR A 36 -11.84 17.83 2.44
N GLY A 37 -12.83 18.72 2.53
CA GLY A 37 -13.19 19.40 3.78
C GLY A 37 -12.30 20.58 4.19
N LYS A 38 -11.30 20.96 3.39
CA LYS A 38 -10.50 22.17 3.61
C LYS A 38 -11.14 23.43 3.00
N GLN A 39 -11.93 23.27 1.93
CA GLN A 39 -12.66 24.32 1.20
C GLN A 39 -14.01 23.76 0.71
N GLU A 40 -14.90 24.61 0.19
CA GLU A 40 -16.17 24.17 -0.44
C GLU A 40 -15.94 23.19 -1.60
N LYS A 41 -14.85 23.38 -2.35
CA LYS A 41 -14.44 22.49 -3.43
C LYS A 41 -13.21 21.66 -3.00
N PRO A 42 -13.13 20.38 -3.40
CA PRO A 42 -11.92 19.58 -3.19
C PRO A 42 -10.70 20.22 -3.87
N ILE A 43 -9.54 20.11 -3.23
CA ILE A 43 -8.25 20.54 -3.80
C ILE A 43 -7.55 19.32 -4.36
N GLN A 44 -7.00 19.40 -5.57
CA GLN A 44 -6.32 18.28 -6.24
C GLN A 44 -4.88 18.64 -6.60
N TYR A 45 -3.98 17.68 -6.39
CA TYR A 45 -2.58 17.72 -6.80
C TYR A 45 -2.29 16.46 -7.61
N SER A 46 -1.57 16.59 -8.72
CA SER A 46 -1.22 15.44 -9.55
C SER A 46 0.27 15.41 -9.85
N ILE A 47 0.84 14.22 -9.80
CA ILE A 47 2.22 13.96 -10.20
C ILE A 47 2.24 13.04 -11.43
N HIS A 48 3.12 13.35 -12.37
CA HIS A 48 3.34 12.56 -13.61
C HIS A 48 4.80 12.06 -13.73
N ASN A 49 5.63 12.34 -12.73
CA ASN A 49 7.02 11.91 -12.69
C ASN A 49 7.10 10.47 -12.17
N GLN A 50 7.64 9.55 -12.98
CA GLN A 50 7.69 8.12 -12.64
C GLN A 50 8.47 7.84 -11.35
N ASP A 51 9.62 8.48 -11.13
CA ASP A 51 10.44 8.26 -9.92
C ASP A 51 9.67 8.66 -8.65
N LYS A 52 8.89 9.74 -8.72
CA LYS A 52 8.02 10.17 -7.62
C LYS A 52 6.84 9.23 -7.40
N ILE A 53 6.24 8.73 -8.47
CA ILE A 53 5.14 7.77 -8.39
C ILE A 53 5.65 6.46 -7.77
N ASP A 54 6.81 5.97 -8.20
CA ASP A 54 7.44 4.77 -7.65
C ASP A 54 7.79 4.96 -6.17
N LEU A 55 8.31 6.14 -5.81
CA LEU A 55 8.55 6.51 -4.42
C LEU A 55 7.26 6.53 -3.61
N LEU A 56 6.18 7.12 -4.13
CA LEU A 56 4.87 7.15 -3.49
C LEU A 56 4.34 5.74 -3.22
N VAL A 57 4.36 4.86 -4.23
CA VAL A 57 3.93 3.46 -4.11
C VAL A 57 4.75 2.72 -3.06
N LYS A 58 6.07 2.93 -3.06
CA LYS A 58 6.97 2.33 -2.07
C LYS A 58 6.62 2.81 -0.66
N THR A 59 6.49 4.13 -0.47
CA THR A 59 6.17 4.73 0.83
C THR A 59 4.81 4.26 1.32
N LEU A 60 3.77 4.27 0.48
CA LEU A 60 2.43 3.77 0.85
C LEU A 60 2.46 2.32 1.34
N ASN A 61 3.19 1.43 0.65
CA ASN A 61 3.29 0.04 1.05
C ASN A 61 4.14 -0.16 2.31
N GLN A 62 5.16 0.66 2.54
CA GLN A 62 6.00 0.60 3.74
C GLN A 62 5.33 1.21 4.98
N SER A 63 4.45 2.19 4.79
CA SER A 63 3.76 2.91 5.85
C SER A 63 2.55 2.20 6.43
N ILE A 64 2.13 1.09 5.82
CA ILE A 64 0.98 0.29 6.23
C ILE A 64 1.42 -0.77 7.25
N HIS A 65 1.18 -0.49 8.52
CA HIS A 65 1.45 -1.43 9.61
C HIS A 65 0.14 -1.83 10.30
N VAL A 66 0.00 -3.11 10.62
CA VAL A 66 -1.17 -3.72 11.29
C VAL A 66 -2.41 -3.91 10.40
N GLN A 67 -2.76 -5.17 10.12
CA GLN A 67 -4.07 -5.55 9.60
C GLN A 67 -5.11 -5.45 10.73
N ASN A 68 -6.28 -4.84 10.43
CA ASN A 68 -7.46 -4.72 11.31
C ASN A 68 -7.50 -3.51 12.29
N ALA A 69 -7.07 -2.32 11.86
CA ALA A 69 -7.32 -1.08 12.62
C ALA A 69 -8.77 -0.54 12.49
N GLN A 70 -9.69 -1.35 11.96
CA GLN A 70 -11.05 -0.95 11.56
C GLN A 70 -11.87 -0.34 12.71
N LYS A 71 -11.82 -0.94 13.90
CA LYS A 71 -12.61 -0.50 15.07
C LYS A 71 -12.19 0.88 15.59
N ASP A 72 -10.91 1.24 15.44
CA ASP A 72 -10.38 2.52 15.90
C ASP A 72 -10.54 3.60 14.82
N TYR A 73 -10.49 3.21 13.55
CA TYR A 73 -10.79 4.09 12.41
C TYR A 73 -12.20 4.67 12.48
N GLU A 74 -13.24 3.88 12.78
CA GLU A 74 -14.64 4.34 12.80
C GLU A 74 -14.92 5.52 13.75
N LYS A 75 -14.02 5.74 14.72
CA LYS A 75 -14.12 6.85 15.70
C LYS A 75 -13.35 8.09 15.27
N THR A 76 -12.58 8.01 14.19
CA THR A 76 -11.70 9.09 13.72
C THR A 76 -12.50 10.17 13.00
N LYS A 77 -12.25 11.43 13.36
CA LYS A 77 -12.78 12.61 12.68
C LYS A 77 -11.62 13.46 12.19
N GLY A 78 -11.63 13.83 10.92
CA GLY A 78 -10.57 14.64 10.33
C GLY A 78 -10.75 14.86 8.83
N PRO A 79 -9.87 15.68 8.23
CA PRO A 79 -9.82 15.84 6.79
C PRO A 79 -9.56 14.48 6.14
N THR A 80 -10.29 14.23 5.06
CA THR A 80 -10.15 13.02 4.26
C THR A 80 -9.32 13.35 3.04
N TYR A 81 -8.29 12.55 2.81
CA TYR A 81 -7.42 12.63 1.64
C TYR A 81 -7.63 11.36 0.83
N GLN A 82 -7.70 11.50 -0.49
CA GLN A 82 -7.79 10.39 -1.41
C GLN A 82 -6.57 10.41 -2.33
N ILE A 83 -5.86 9.30 -2.42
CA ILE A 83 -4.75 9.11 -3.35
C ILE A 83 -5.19 8.08 -4.38
N GLU A 84 -5.16 8.47 -5.65
CA GLU A 84 -5.49 7.62 -6.80
C GLU A 84 -4.24 7.37 -7.61
N LEU A 85 -4.00 6.11 -7.99
CA LEU A 85 -2.93 5.69 -8.89
C LEU A 85 -3.58 5.15 -10.18
N ASP A 86 -3.40 5.86 -11.31
CA ASP A 86 -4.01 5.59 -12.62
C ASP A 86 -5.51 5.22 -12.59
N ASP A 87 -6.29 5.76 -11.64
CA ASP A 87 -7.69 5.37 -11.36
C ASP A 87 -7.90 3.87 -11.04
N GLN A 88 -6.82 3.09 -10.93
CA GLN A 88 -6.86 1.66 -10.67
C GLN A 88 -6.82 1.35 -9.18
N GLN A 89 -6.09 2.16 -8.42
CA GLN A 89 -5.91 1.95 -7.01
C GLN A 89 -6.18 3.22 -6.21
N VAL A 90 -7.08 3.09 -5.24
CA VAL A 90 -7.51 4.19 -4.39
C VAL A 90 -7.11 3.92 -2.95
N TYR A 91 -6.47 4.89 -2.33
CA TYR A 91 -6.16 4.92 -0.91
C TYR A 91 -6.89 6.08 -0.26
N ILE A 92 -7.61 5.82 0.83
CA ILE A 92 -8.25 6.89 1.60
C ILE A 92 -7.50 7.08 2.91
N ILE A 93 -6.95 8.27 3.14
CA ILE A 93 -6.26 8.63 4.38
C ILE A 93 -7.19 9.52 5.22
N ASN A 94 -7.39 9.15 6.47
CA ASN A 94 -8.13 9.97 7.43
C ASN A 94 -7.47 9.85 8.81
N GLY A 95 -7.13 10.99 9.42
CA GLY A 95 -6.31 11.01 10.62
C GLY A 95 -4.97 10.32 10.38
N ASN A 96 -4.67 9.29 11.16
CA ASN A 96 -3.48 8.43 11.07
C ASN A 96 -3.79 7.05 10.46
N TYR A 97 -4.90 6.93 9.73
CA TYR A 97 -5.32 5.67 9.13
C TYR A 97 -5.34 5.78 7.61
N ILE A 98 -5.08 4.66 6.96
CA ILE A 98 -5.22 4.49 5.51
C ILE A 98 -6.13 3.31 5.23
N ILE A 99 -7.06 3.49 4.30
CA ILE A 99 -8.01 2.48 3.86
C ILE A 99 -7.60 2.02 2.47
N LYS A 100 -7.41 0.72 2.33
CA LYS A 100 -7.10 0.04 1.07
C LYS A 100 -7.84 -1.29 1.07
N ASP A 101 -8.44 -1.65 -0.07
CA ASP A 101 -9.15 -2.92 -0.24
C ASP A 101 -10.18 -3.20 0.88
N GLN A 102 -10.95 -2.16 1.24
CA GLN A 102 -11.96 -2.19 2.32
C GLN A 102 -11.41 -2.51 3.73
N LYS A 103 -10.10 -2.41 3.94
CA LYS A 103 -9.45 -2.60 5.24
C LYS A 103 -8.77 -1.30 5.69
N ALA A 104 -8.93 -0.96 6.96
CA ALA A 104 -8.17 0.11 7.59
C ALA A 104 -6.85 -0.40 8.19
N TYR A 105 -5.80 0.38 7.98
CA TYR A 105 -4.46 0.15 8.50
C TYR A 105 -3.96 1.40 9.23
N LEU A 106 -3.05 1.21 10.18
CA LEU A 106 -2.33 2.34 10.77
C LEU A 106 -1.35 2.88 9.72
N LEU A 107 -1.39 4.19 9.52
CA LEU A 107 -0.51 4.89 8.60
C LEU A 107 0.63 5.55 9.37
N GLU A 108 1.81 4.96 9.25
CA GLU A 108 3.05 5.57 9.74
C GLU A 108 3.66 6.49 8.67
N ASN A 109 4.44 7.49 9.09
CA ASN A 109 5.15 8.39 8.16
C ASN A 109 4.23 9.14 7.18
N LYS A 110 3.03 9.50 7.63
CA LYS A 110 2.03 10.28 6.87
C LYS A 110 2.62 11.49 6.13
N LYS A 111 3.55 12.22 6.77
CA LYS A 111 4.18 13.42 6.19
C LYS A 111 4.96 13.11 4.91
N ASP A 112 5.65 11.98 4.85
CA ASP A 112 6.50 11.62 3.73
C ASP A 112 5.67 11.39 2.45
N ILE A 113 4.44 10.89 2.60
CA ILE A 113 3.47 10.76 1.51
C ILE A 113 3.11 12.14 0.94
N PHE A 114 2.76 13.10 1.79
CA PHE A 114 2.35 14.44 1.33
C PHE A 114 3.51 15.24 0.75
N ASN A 115 4.72 15.09 1.29
CA ASN A 115 5.92 15.75 0.77
C ASN A 115 6.25 15.35 -0.69
N ILE A 116 5.74 14.21 -1.18
CA ILE A 116 5.92 13.81 -2.58
C ILE A 116 5.06 14.68 -3.52
N PHE A 117 3.89 15.14 -3.02
CA PHE A 117 2.96 16.01 -3.73
C PHE A 117 3.24 17.50 -3.54
N ASP A 118 3.92 17.89 -2.45
CA ASP A 118 4.41 19.25 -2.23
C ASP A 118 5.68 19.47 -3.07
N GLU A 119 5.51 19.91 -4.32
CA GLU A 119 6.55 20.57 -5.13
C GLU A 119 6.01 21.87 -5.74
#